data_AF-A0A1J0LXY6-F1
#
_entry.id   AF-A0A1J0LXY6-F1
#
_cell.length_a   1.000
_cell.length_b   1.000
_cell.length_c   1.000
_cell.angle_alpha   90.00
_cell.angle_beta   90.00
_cell.angle_gamma   90.00
#
_symmetry.space_group_name_H-M   'P 1'
#
loop_
_entity.id
_entity.type
_entity.pdbx_description
1 polymer ?
#
loop_
_entity_poly.entity_id
_entity_poly.type
_entity_poly.pdbx_seq_one_letter_code
_entity_poly.pdbx_strand_id
1 'polypeptide(L)'
;MPSPEVLEALKALARLSGPLAVAFVRGKAERVAGPLLGAHHALVQEAAQEVVDAFAPGRDGIVLVSPERVRVAYREEGLGA
;
A
#
# COMPACT_ATOMS: atom_id res chain seq x y z
N MET A 1 -6.43 -4.99 11.31
CA MET A 1 -5.30 -5.85 10.87
C MET A 1 -5.66 -6.37 9.49
N PRO A 2 -4.85 -6.13 8.45
CA PRO A 2 -5.15 -6.66 7.11
C PRO A 2 -4.99 -8.17 7.10
N SER A 3 -5.73 -8.84 6.22
CA SER A 3 -5.69 -10.29 6.09
C SER A 3 -4.30 -10.77 5.64
N PRO A 4 -3.83 -11.94 6.11
CA PRO A 4 -2.58 -12.54 5.64
C PRO A 4 -2.56 -12.75 4.13
N GLU A 5 -3.71 -13.11 3.55
CA GLU A 5 -3.87 -13.34 2.11
C GLU A 5 -3.58 -12.07 1.30
N VAL A 6 -4.06 -10.91 1.75
CA VAL A 6 -3.81 -9.62 1.09
C VAL A 6 -2.33 -9.24 1.15
N LEU A 7 -1.68 -9.44 2.30
CA LEU A 7 -0.26 -9.16 2.42
C LEU A 7 0.59 -10.07 1.52
N GLU A 8 0.23 -11.35 1.41
CA GLU A 8 0.93 -12.29 0.52
C GLU A 8 0.65 -11.99 -0.96
N ALA A 9 -0.57 -11.59 -1.33
CA ALA A 9 -0.90 -11.19 -2.70
C ALA A 9 -0.09 -9.98 -3.15
N LEU A 10 0.04 -8.96 -2.30
CA LEU A 10 0.87 -7.78 -2.58
C LEU A 10 2.35 -8.16 -2.75
N LYS A 11 2.89 -9.03 -1.88
CA LYS A 11 4.28 -9.53 -2.01
C LYS A 11 4.47 -10.36 -3.29
N ALA A 12 3.50 -11.19 -3.65
CA ALA A 12 3.55 -11.99 -4.87
C ALA A 12 3.57 -11.10 -6.13
N LEU A 13 2.75 -10.06 -6.17
CA LEU A 13 2.77 -9.07 -7.25
C LEU A 13 4.11 -8.35 -7.33
N ALA A 14 4.70 -7.98 -6.18
CA ALA A 14 6.02 -7.37 -6.15
C ALA A 14 7.15 -8.32 -6.59
N ARG A 15 7.00 -9.64 -6.42
CA ARG A 15 7.94 -10.64 -6.98
C ARG A 15 7.88 -10.70 -8.51
N LEU A 16 6.68 -10.59 -9.06
CA LEU A 16 6.46 -10.71 -10.51
C LEU A 16 6.81 -9.43 -11.26
N SER A 17 6.43 -8.29 -10.70
CA SER A 17 6.54 -6.99 -11.38
C SER A 17 7.76 -6.20 -10.92
N GLY A 18 8.20 -6.40 -9.68
CA GLY A 18 9.18 -5.56 -9.00
C GLY A 18 8.52 -4.75 -7.86
N PRO A 19 9.31 -4.05 -7.03
CA PRO A 19 8.80 -3.26 -5.92
C PRO A 19 7.80 -2.19 -6.38
N LEU A 20 6.78 -1.96 -5.56
CA LEU A 20 5.69 -1.04 -5.87
C LEU A 20 5.35 -0.20 -4.64
N ALA A 21 4.78 0.97 -4.89
CA ALA A 21 4.37 1.91 -3.87
C ALA A 21 2.95 2.41 -4.15
N VAL A 22 2.14 2.54 -3.11
CA VAL A 22 0.78 3.05 -3.20
C VAL A 22 0.64 4.27 -2.31
N ALA A 23 0.49 5.44 -2.92
CA ALA A 23 0.20 6.67 -2.20
C ALA A 23 -1.28 6.67 -1.77
N PHE A 24 -1.53 7.11 -0.54
CA PHE A 24 -2.87 7.26 -0.02
C PHE A 24 -3.08 8.63 0.61
N VAL A 25 -4.30 9.15 0.48
CA VAL A 25 -4.72 10.47 0.98
C VAL A 25 -5.99 10.29 1.79
N ARG A 26 -5.98 10.79 3.02
CA ARG A 26 -7.09 10.71 3.99
C ARG A 26 -7.62 9.29 4.14
N GLY A 27 -6.72 8.33 4.19
CA GLY A 27 -7.03 6.90 4.29
C GLY A 27 -7.48 6.25 2.98
N LYS A 28 -7.43 6.91 1.83
CA LYS A 28 -7.81 6.34 0.53
C LYS A 28 -6.60 6.11 -0.36
N ALA A 29 -6.44 4.89 -0.89
CA ALA A 29 -5.42 4.59 -1.89
C ALA A 29 -5.75 5.31 -3.21
N GLU A 30 -4.85 6.18 -3.66
CA GLU A 30 -5.10 7.10 -4.79
C GLU A 30 -4.21 6.79 -6.01
N ARG A 31 -2.94 6.46 -5.77
CA ARG A 31 -1.97 6.27 -6.86
C ARG A 31 -1.07 5.10 -6.59
N VAL A 32 -0.92 4.25 -7.60
CA VAL A 32 0.03 3.15 -7.63
C VAL A 32 1.22 3.55 -8.50
N ALA A 33 2.44 3.40 -7.97
CA ALA A 33 3.70 3.62 -8.66
C ALA A 33 4.51 2.33 -8.67
N GLY A 34 5.02 1.96 -9.83
CA GLY A 34 5.85 0.77 -10.01
C GLY A 34 5.72 0.15 -11.39
N PRO A 35 6.54 -0.86 -11.69
CA PRO A 35 6.57 -1.58 -12.97
C PRO A 35 5.40 -2.57 -13.16
N LEU A 36 4.17 -2.18 -12.81
CA LEU A 36 2.99 -3.03 -12.94
C LEU A 36 2.35 -2.92 -14.33
N LEU A 37 1.75 -4.02 -14.80
CA LEU A 37 0.82 -3.98 -15.92
C LEU A 37 -0.47 -3.28 -15.46
N GLY A 38 -1.10 -2.50 -16.36
CA GLY A 38 -2.31 -1.72 -16.03
C GLY A 38 -3.46 -2.57 -15.45
N ALA A 39 -3.60 -3.83 -15.86
CA ALA A 39 -4.61 -4.75 -15.32
C ALA A 39 -4.42 -5.08 -13.82
N HIS A 40 -3.20 -4.95 -13.30
CA HIS A 40 -2.89 -5.21 -11.88
C HIS A 40 -3.01 -3.96 -11.01
N HIS A 41 -3.15 -2.75 -11.60
CA HIS A 41 -3.26 -1.52 -10.82
C HIS A 41 -4.48 -1.52 -9.90
N ALA A 42 -5.64 -1.90 -10.41
CA ALA A 42 -6.88 -1.93 -9.61
C ALA A 42 -6.76 -2.91 -8.42
N LEU A 43 -6.25 -4.12 -8.67
CA LEU A 43 -6.03 -5.14 -7.65
C LEU A 43 -5.05 -4.66 -6.56
N VAL A 44 -3.94 -4.03 -6.96
CA VAL A 44 -2.97 -3.46 -6.03
C VAL A 44 -3.59 -2.35 -5.20
N GLN A 45 -4.41 -1.49 -5.82
CA GLN A 45 -5.06 -0.39 -5.13
C GLN A 45 -6.09 -0.87 -4.10
N GLU A 46 -6.91 -1.87 -4.45
CA GLU A 46 -7.87 -2.50 -3.52
C GLU A 46 -7.16 -3.21 -2.36
N ALA A 47 -6.14 -4.01 -2.65
CA ALA A 47 -5.35 -4.69 -1.62
C ALA A 47 -4.61 -3.70 -0.71
N ALA A 48 -4.08 -2.61 -1.28
CA ALA A 48 -3.46 -1.55 -0.49
C ALA A 48 -4.47 -0.77 0.35
N GLN A 49 -5.73 -0.62 -0.11
CA GLN A 49 -6.80 0.02 0.66
C GLN A 49 -7.04 -0.71 1.97
N GLU A 50 -7.13 -2.04 1.97
CA GLU A 50 -7.30 -2.83 3.20
C GLU A 50 -6.11 -2.64 4.17
N VAL A 51 -4.89 -2.53 3.64
CA VAL A 51 -3.69 -2.23 4.45
C VAL A 51 -3.79 -0.83 5.06
N VAL A 52 -4.24 0.17 4.30
CA VAL A 52 -4.40 1.56 4.80
C VAL A 52 -5.49 1.64 5.85
N ASP A 53 -6.65 1.03 5.62
CA ASP A 53 -7.78 1.02 6.57
C ASP A 53 -7.35 0.40 7.91
N ALA A 54 -6.50 -0.62 7.86
CA ALA A 54 -6.03 -1.31 9.05
C ALA A 54 -4.94 -0.57 9.84
N PHE A 55 -4.08 0.23 9.19
CA PHE A 55 -2.88 0.80 9.82
C PHE A 55 -2.83 2.33 9.86
N ALA A 56 -3.51 3.01 8.96
CA ALA A 56 -3.45 4.47 8.78
C ALA A 56 -4.81 5.09 8.40
N PRO A 57 -5.91 4.75 9.09
CA PRO A 57 -7.23 5.25 8.73
C PRO A 57 -7.26 6.78 8.82
N GLY A 58 -7.76 7.43 7.77
CA GLY A 58 -7.88 8.89 7.70
C GLY A 58 -6.57 9.67 7.54
N ARG A 59 -5.41 9.00 7.42
CA ARG A 59 -4.10 9.66 7.29
C ARG A 59 -3.62 9.75 5.84
N ASP A 60 -2.65 10.62 5.60
CA ASP A 60 -1.92 10.69 4.34
C ASP A 60 -0.60 9.91 4.45
N GLY A 61 -0.22 9.20 3.39
CA GLY A 61 1.01 8.42 3.42
C GLY A 61 1.27 7.58 2.18
N ILE A 62 2.09 6.56 2.38
CA ILE A 62 2.50 5.62 1.35
C ILE A 62 2.61 4.20 1.91
N VAL A 63 2.07 3.24 1.16
CA VAL A 63 2.31 1.81 1.36
C VAL A 63 3.48 1.43 0.45
N LEU A 64 4.52 0.85 1.03
CA LEU A 64 5.68 0.33 0.32
C LEU A 64 5.61 -1.19 0.30
N VAL A 65 5.69 -1.77 -0.89
CA VAL A 65 5.54 -3.21 -1.10
C VAL A 65 6.79 -3.74 -1.78
N SER A 66 7.35 -4.78 -1.16
CA SER A 66 8.50 -5.55 -1.64
C SER A 66 8.19 -7.04 -1.54
N PRO A 67 8.89 -7.92 -2.26
CA PRO A 67 8.72 -9.37 -2.16
C PRO A 67 8.76 -9.95 -0.75
N GLU A 68 9.48 -9.30 0.15
CA GLU A 68 9.73 -9.75 1.53
C GLU A 68 8.74 -9.14 2.52
N ARG A 69 8.30 -7.91 2.28
CA ARG A 69 7.52 -7.13 3.25
C ARG A 69 6.63 -6.07 2.63
N VAL A 70 5.57 -5.76 3.37
CA VAL A 70 4.70 -4.59 3.19
C VAL A 70 4.94 -3.65 4.37
N ARG A 71 5.18 -2.36 4.10
CA ARG A 71 5.35 -1.33 5.14
C ARG A 71 4.41 -0.18 4.87
N VAL A 72 3.89 0.43 5.92
CA VAL A 72 3.08 1.65 5.84
C VAL A 72 3.84 2.78 6.50
N ALA A 73 3.96 3.91 5.80
CA ALA A 73 4.48 5.15 6.35
C ALA A 73 3.42 6.24 6.16
N TYR A 74 3.11 6.97 7.22
CA TYR A 74 2.13 8.06 7.17
C TYR A 74 2.66 9.26 7.94
N ARG A 75 2.11 10.44 7.63
CA ARG A 75 2.31 11.62 8.47
C ARG A 75 1.49 11.47 9.74
N GLU A 76 2.13 11.65 10.89
CA GLU A 76 1.41 11.97 12.12
C GLU A 76 1.19 13.48 12.15
N GLU A 77 -0.06 13.92 12.30
CA GLU A 77 -0.32 15.29 12.74
C GLU A 77 0.19 15.39 14.18
N GLY A 78 1.38 15.96 14.40
CA GLY A 78 1.89 16.23 15.75
C GLY A 78 3.38 16.03 16.06
N LEU A 79 4.27 15.79 15.09
CA LEU A 79 5.73 15.92 15.33
C LEU A 79 6.21 17.32 14.95
N GLY A 80 5.76 18.29 15.73
CA GLY A 80 6.12 19.70 15.65
C GLY A 80 5.91 20.37 17.00
N ALA A 81 6.70 19.94 17.98
CA ALA A 81 6.98 20.67 19.21
C ALA A 81 8.48 21.01 19.23
#